data_AF-A0A9W5TKI6-F1
#
_entry.id   AF-A0A9W5TKI6-F1
#
_cell.length_a   1.000
_cell.length_b   1.000
_cell.length_c   1.000
_cell.angle_alpha   90.00
_cell.angle_beta   90.00
_cell.angle_gamma   90.00
#
_symmetry.space_group_name_H-M   'P 1'
#
loop_
_entity.id
_entity.type
_entity.pdbx_description
1 polymer ?
#
loop_
_entity_poly.entity_id
_entity_poly.type
_entity_poly.pdbx_seq_one_letter_code
_entity_poly.pdbx_strand_id
1 'polypeptide(L)'
;MVVVGEGPLRARLQRQAGRLPVDFLGYVGCRDTVAGILASADVALAPGPHETFGLAALEALACGTPAVVSRTSALAEILTTDSGATADNDARAVAHAVTTVMSRPEPQRRHSARQRAEQFSWPRSAQGMLTALGAS
;
A
#
# COMPACT_ATOMS: atom_id res chain seq x y z
N MET A 1 10.53 11.14 -0.40
CA MET A 1 9.79 9.94 0.08
C MET A 1 9.25 10.25 1.46
N VAL A 2 8.00 9.89 1.76
CA VAL A 2 7.41 10.14 3.09
C VAL A 2 7.23 8.81 3.80
N VAL A 3 7.67 8.75 5.07
CA VAL A 3 7.46 7.59 5.96
C VAL A 3 6.51 8.03 7.08
N VAL A 4 5.34 7.41 7.10
CA VAL A 4 4.31 7.62 8.13
C VAL A 4 4.29 6.40 9.06
N GLY A 5 4.23 6.64 10.36
CA GLY A 5 4.24 5.61 11.39
C GLY A 5 5.41 5.74 12.36
N GLU A 6 5.28 5.08 13.50
CA GLU A 6 6.34 4.95 14.50
C GLU A 6 6.72 3.48 14.71
N GLY A 7 7.92 3.28 15.23
CA GLY A 7 8.38 1.95 15.58
C GLY A 7 9.83 1.94 16.05
N PRO A 8 10.27 0.81 16.64
CA PRO A 8 11.61 0.67 17.20
C PRO A 8 12.73 0.87 16.17
N LEU A 9 12.43 0.71 14.88
CA LEU A 9 13.38 0.88 13.79
C LEU A 9 13.57 2.34 13.34
N ARG A 10 12.77 3.31 13.83
CA ARG A 10 12.79 4.70 13.37
C ARG A 10 14.20 5.31 13.38
N ALA A 11 14.90 5.23 14.52
CA ALA A 11 16.23 5.80 14.65
C ALA A 11 17.26 5.15 13.70
N ARG A 12 17.14 3.84 13.46
CA ARG A 12 17.99 3.11 12.51
C ARG A 12 17.70 3.55 11.08
N LEU A 13 16.43 3.66 10.69
CA LEU A 13 16.01 4.09 9.35
C LEU A 13 16.43 5.54 9.07
N GLN A 14 16.29 6.45 10.03
CA GLN A 14 16.77 7.83 9.89
C GLN A 14 18.29 7.91 9.67
N ARG A 15 19.07 7.10 10.40
CA ARG A 15 20.52 6.99 10.16
C ARG A 15 20.84 6.43 8.78
N GLN A 16 20.11 5.42 8.32
CA GLN A 16 20.29 4.84 6.98
C GLN A 16 19.89 5.80 5.86
N ALA A 17 18.87 6.63 6.06
CA ALA A 17 18.46 7.65 5.11
C ALA A 17 19.55 8.72 4.92
N GLY A 18 20.27 9.08 6.00
CA GLY A 18 21.39 10.00 5.92
C GLY A 18 20.97 11.35 5.34
N ARG A 19 21.46 11.68 4.12
CA ARG A 19 21.13 12.92 3.40
C ARG A 19 20.09 12.73 2.29
N LEU A 20 19.49 11.54 2.18
CA LEU A 20 18.44 11.27 1.21
C LEU A 20 17.18 12.10 1.56
N PRO A 21 16.39 12.54 0.57
CA PRO A 21 15.17 13.32 0.77
C PRO A 21 14.03 12.45 1.29
N VAL A 22 14.09 12.08 2.58
CA VAL A 22 13.12 11.23 3.26
C VAL A 22 12.56 11.96 4.48
N ASP A 23 11.26 12.22 4.46
CA ASP A 23 10.55 12.86 5.55
C ASP A 23 9.91 11.80 6.44
N PHE A 24 10.23 11.84 7.74
CA PHE A 24 9.68 10.93 8.74
C PHE A 24 8.65 11.67 9.60
N LEU A 25 7.36 11.49 9.29
CA LEU A 25 6.27 12.21 9.97
C LEU A 25 5.91 11.62 11.34
N GLY A 26 6.31 10.36 11.60
CA GLY A 26 5.89 9.66 12.82
C GLY A 26 4.42 9.27 12.78
N TYR A 27 3.81 9.12 13.95
CA TYR A 27 2.40 8.78 14.08
C TYR A 27 1.51 9.97 13.68
N VAL A 28 0.57 9.73 12.78
CA VAL A 28 -0.44 10.71 12.36
C VAL A 28 -1.80 10.20 12.79
N GLY A 29 -2.39 10.84 13.81
CA GLY A 29 -3.68 10.42 14.38
C GLY A 29 -4.91 10.85 13.58
N CYS A 30 -4.77 11.80 12.65
CA CYS A 30 -5.86 12.29 11.82
C CYS A 30 -6.00 11.44 10.55
N ARG A 31 -7.12 10.75 10.40
CA ARG A 31 -7.42 9.91 9.23
C ARG A 31 -7.43 10.69 7.92
N ASP A 32 -8.02 11.88 7.91
CA ASP A 32 -8.07 12.71 6.71
C ASP A 32 -6.68 13.17 6.26
N THR A 33 -5.77 13.40 7.22
CA THR A 33 -4.37 13.71 6.90
C THR A 33 -3.66 12.51 6.28
N VAL A 34 -3.84 11.31 6.83
CA VAL A 34 -3.27 10.08 6.25
C VAL A 34 -3.84 9.84 4.85
N ALA A 35 -5.14 9.98 4.65
CA ALA A 35 -5.78 9.86 3.35
C ALA A 35 -5.25 10.90 2.35
N GLY A 36 -5.02 12.14 2.78
CA GLY A 36 -4.40 13.18 1.97
C GLY A 36 -2.96 12.84 1.54
N ILE A 37 -2.16 12.31 2.47
CA ILE A 37 -0.79 11.85 2.17
C ILE A 37 -0.83 10.72 1.15
N LEU A 38 -1.65 9.69 1.39
CA LEU A 38 -1.82 8.57 0.47
C LEU A 38 -2.27 9.07 -0.91
N ALA A 39 -3.35 9.86 -0.98
CA ALA A 39 -3.89 10.39 -2.21
C ALA A 39 -2.91 11.31 -2.97
N SER A 40 -1.94 11.92 -2.30
CA SER A 40 -0.89 12.74 -2.91
C SER A 40 0.31 11.93 -3.40
N ALA A 41 0.47 10.68 -2.97
CA ALA A 41 1.59 9.85 -3.33
C ALA A 41 1.43 9.24 -4.72
N ASP A 42 2.55 9.03 -5.41
CA ASP A 42 2.58 8.32 -6.69
C ASP A 42 2.42 6.80 -6.52
N VAL A 43 3.05 6.25 -5.48
CA VAL A 43 3.08 4.83 -5.14
C VAL A 43 3.21 4.69 -3.62
N ALA A 44 2.42 3.80 -3.02
CA ALA A 44 2.57 3.39 -1.62
C ALA A 44 3.43 2.12 -1.50
N LEU A 45 4.27 2.04 -0.48
CA LEU A 45 5.12 0.87 -0.23
C LEU A 45 4.67 0.16 1.06
N ALA A 46 4.42 -1.14 0.97
CA ALA A 46 4.29 -2.04 2.12
C ALA A 46 5.31 -3.19 2.01
N PRO A 47 6.62 -2.87 2.15
CA PRO A 47 7.69 -3.85 2.02
C PRO A 47 7.85 -4.58 3.36
N GLY A 48 7.26 -5.76 3.48
CA GLY A 48 7.45 -6.60 4.65
C GLY A 48 6.69 -7.93 4.52
N PRO A 49 7.26 -9.04 5.02
CA PRO A 49 6.55 -10.32 5.02
C PRO A 49 5.39 -10.35 6.05
N HIS A 50 5.41 -9.45 7.04
CA HIS A 50 4.46 -9.42 8.15
C HIS A 50 3.45 -8.29 7.98
N GLU A 51 2.62 -8.38 6.94
CA GLU A 51 1.42 -7.57 6.76
C GLU A 51 0.22 -8.46 7.08
N THR A 52 -0.35 -8.30 8.30
CA THR A 52 -1.37 -9.22 8.82
C THR A 52 -2.73 -9.00 8.15
N PHE A 53 -3.16 -7.74 8.04
CA PHE A 53 -4.47 -7.39 7.49
C PHE A 53 -4.40 -6.62 6.18
N GLY A 54 -3.22 -6.11 5.82
CA GLY A 54 -3.04 -5.41 4.55
C GLY A 54 -3.81 -4.10 4.41
N LEU A 55 -4.27 -3.54 5.53
CA LEU A 55 -5.15 -2.37 5.53
C LEU A 55 -4.46 -1.15 4.92
N ALA A 56 -3.17 -0.93 5.20
CA ALA A 56 -2.45 0.21 4.64
C ALA A 56 -2.38 0.18 3.10
N ALA A 57 -2.20 -1.01 2.50
CA ALA A 57 -2.21 -1.15 1.05
C ALA A 57 -3.63 -0.95 0.48
N LEU A 58 -4.66 -1.51 1.14
CA LEU A 58 -6.06 -1.29 0.73
C LEU A 58 -6.49 0.19 0.85
N GLU A 59 -6.06 0.88 1.90
CA GLU A 59 -6.28 2.32 2.10
C GLU A 59 -5.60 3.15 1.00
N ALA A 60 -4.37 2.79 0.62
CA ALA A 60 -3.68 3.41 -0.51
C ALA A 60 -4.46 3.21 -1.81
N LEU A 61 -4.88 1.98 -2.09
CA LEU A 61 -5.70 1.66 -3.27
C LEU A 61 -7.02 2.44 -3.26
N ALA A 62 -7.68 2.57 -2.11
CA ALA A 62 -8.92 3.33 -1.95
C ALA A 62 -8.71 4.83 -2.20
N CYS A 63 -7.52 5.37 -1.88
CA CYS A 63 -7.10 6.73 -2.23
C CYS A 63 -6.69 6.88 -3.71
N GLY A 64 -6.85 5.82 -4.52
CA GLY A 64 -6.44 5.79 -5.92
C GLY A 64 -4.93 5.73 -6.09
N THR A 65 -4.19 5.25 -5.10
CA THR A 65 -2.72 5.18 -5.12
C THR A 65 -2.31 3.73 -5.29
N PRO A 66 -1.57 3.38 -6.36
CA PRO A 66 -1.10 2.01 -6.54
C PRO A 66 -0.09 1.64 -5.44
N ALA A 67 -0.04 0.35 -5.08
CA ALA A 67 0.84 -0.13 -4.03
C ALA A 67 1.90 -1.12 -4.56
N VAL A 68 3.08 -1.12 -3.94
CA VAL A 68 4.08 -2.17 -4.08
C VAL A 68 4.18 -2.90 -2.75
N VAL A 69 3.93 -4.22 -2.79
CA VAL A 69 3.90 -5.06 -1.59
C VAL A 69 4.92 -6.18 -1.68
N SER A 70 5.27 -6.75 -0.53
CA SER A 70 6.07 -7.98 -0.48
C SER A 70 5.37 -9.12 -1.21
N ARG A 71 6.10 -9.83 -2.09
CA ARG A 71 5.62 -11.04 -2.78
C ARG A 71 5.24 -12.16 -1.80
N THR A 72 5.85 -12.18 -0.62
CA THR A 72 5.58 -13.19 0.42
C THR A 72 4.50 -12.77 1.42
N SER A 73 3.85 -11.62 1.21
CA SER A 73 2.74 -11.17 2.06
C SER A 73 1.40 -11.66 1.52
N ALA A 74 0.40 -11.78 2.40
CA ALA A 74 -0.99 -12.08 2.01
C ALA A 74 -1.58 -11.03 1.06
N LEU A 75 -0.99 -9.83 1.02
CA LEU A 75 -1.36 -8.77 0.07
C LEU A 75 -1.06 -9.11 -1.39
N ALA A 76 -0.19 -10.08 -1.67
CA ALA A 76 0.11 -10.48 -3.04
C ALA A 76 -1.14 -10.92 -3.81
N GLU A 77 -2.13 -11.52 -3.11
CA GLU A 77 -3.42 -11.93 -3.70
C GLU A 77 -4.41 -10.76 -3.83
N ILE A 78 -4.20 -9.69 -3.06
CA ILE A 78 -5.02 -8.48 -3.09
C ILE A 78 -4.64 -7.60 -4.28
N LEU A 79 -3.40 -7.59 -4.75
CA LEU A 79 -3.04 -6.77 -5.91
C LEU A 79 -3.31 -7.50 -7.24
N THR A 80 -3.73 -6.72 -8.22
CA THR A 80 -3.69 -7.10 -9.63
C THR A 80 -2.48 -6.46 -10.30
N THR A 81 -2.12 -6.96 -11.48
CA THR A 81 -1.06 -6.35 -12.29
C THR A 81 -1.33 -4.88 -12.56
N ASP A 82 -2.58 -4.42 -12.64
CA ASP A 82 -2.91 -3.03 -12.98
C ASP A 82 -3.02 -2.11 -11.76
N SER A 83 -3.37 -2.64 -10.59
CA SER A 83 -3.54 -1.88 -9.34
C SER A 83 -2.24 -1.66 -8.56
N GLY A 84 -1.17 -2.37 -8.92
CA GLY A 84 0.16 -2.15 -8.37
C GLY A 84 1.14 -3.25 -8.80
N ALA A 85 2.02 -3.67 -7.89
CA ALA A 85 2.99 -4.73 -8.13
C ALA A 85 3.41 -5.46 -6.84
N THR A 86 3.99 -6.65 -7.00
CA THR A 86 4.66 -7.38 -5.92
C THR A 86 6.17 -7.38 -6.15
N ALA A 87 6.94 -7.35 -5.08
CA ALA A 87 8.41 -7.37 -5.14
C ALA A 87 8.99 -8.30 -4.08
N ASP A 88 10.19 -8.83 -4.35
CA ASP A 88 10.99 -9.45 -3.30
C ASP A 88 11.44 -8.39 -2.28
N ASN A 89 11.74 -8.82 -1.05
CA ASN A 89 12.08 -7.94 0.07
C ASN A 89 13.54 -7.43 0.00
N ASP A 90 13.95 -6.95 -1.17
CA ASP A 90 15.24 -6.30 -1.39
C ASP A 90 15.07 -4.98 -2.15
N ALA A 91 16.04 -4.09 -1.96
CA ALA A 91 15.96 -2.73 -2.47
C ALA A 91 15.87 -2.65 -4.00
N ARG A 92 16.51 -3.58 -4.74
CA ARG A 92 16.50 -3.56 -6.20
C ARG A 92 15.16 -4.02 -6.74
N ALA A 93 14.61 -5.09 -6.18
CA ALA A 93 13.29 -5.60 -6.57
C ALA A 93 12.19 -4.55 -6.32
N VAL A 94 12.20 -3.90 -5.15
CA VAL A 94 11.23 -2.84 -4.82
C VAL A 94 11.39 -1.66 -5.77
N ALA A 95 12.61 -1.18 -6.02
CA ALA A 95 12.85 -0.06 -6.94
C ALA A 95 12.38 -0.38 -8.37
N HIS A 96 12.63 -1.60 -8.85
CA HIS A 96 12.14 -2.05 -10.14
C HIS A 96 10.61 -2.09 -10.20
N ALA A 97 9.95 -2.65 -9.19
CA ALA A 97 8.49 -2.69 -9.11
C ALA A 97 7.86 -1.28 -9.09
N VAL A 98 8.44 -0.35 -8.33
CA VAL A 98 8.03 1.07 -8.34
C VAL A 98 8.14 1.66 -9.75
N THR A 99 9.28 1.43 -10.42
CA THR A 99 9.51 1.95 -11.77
C THR A 99 8.47 1.41 -12.77
N THR A 100 8.14 0.11 -12.67
CA THR A 100 7.12 -0.54 -13.51
C THR A 100 5.71 -0.01 -13.27
N VAL A 101 5.35 0.30 -12.03
CA VAL A 101 4.07 0.96 -11.74
C VAL A 101 4.07 2.39 -12.29
N MET A 102 5.18 3.11 -12.13
CA MET A 102 5.35 4.50 -12.57
C MET A 102 5.38 4.67 -14.09
N SER A 103 5.75 3.64 -14.85
CA SER A 103 5.74 3.68 -16.31
C SER A 103 4.34 3.64 -16.91
N ARG A 104 3.30 3.37 -16.10
CA ARG A 104 1.90 3.39 -16.53
C ARG A 104 1.35 4.82 -16.49
N PRO A 105 0.46 5.19 -17.42
CA PRO A 105 -0.22 6.48 -17.38
C PRO A 105 -0.88 6.72 -16.02
N GLU A 106 -0.67 7.90 -15.44
CA GLU A 106 -1.18 8.23 -14.11
C GLU A 106 -2.70 8.02 -13.99
N PRO A 107 -3.56 8.49 -14.93
CA PRO A 107 -4.99 8.29 -14.83
C PRO A 107 -5.38 6.80 -14.77
N GLN A 108 -4.66 5.97 -15.53
CA GLN A 108 -4.91 4.54 -15.61
C GLN A 108 -4.54 3.85 -14.29
N ARG A 109 -3.31 4.03 -13.79
CA ARG A 109 -2.87 3.37 -12.54
C ARG A 109 -3.70 3.81 -11.33
N ARG A 110 -4.13 5.08 -11.29
CA ARG A 110 -5.01 5.59 -10.23
C ARG A 110 -6.40 4.97 -10.28
N HIS A 111 -6.97 4.89 -11.48
CA HIS A 111 -8.28 4.28 -11.70
C HIS A 111 -8.28 2.79 -11.33
N SER A 112 -7.29 2.03 -11.80
CA SER A 112 -7.15 0.61 -11.49
C SER A 112 -6.94 0.34 -10.00
N ALA A 113 -6.17 1.20 -9.31
CA ALA A 113 -6.01 1.12 -7.86
C ALA A 113 -7.36 1.28 -7.14
N ARG A 114 -8.13 2.31 -7.49
CA ARG A 114 -9.45 2.57 -6.90
C ARG A 114 -10.44 1.45 -7.19
N GLN A 115 -10.53 0.99 -8.43
CA GLN A 115 -11.40 -0.12 -8.82
C GLN A 115 -11.09 -1.39 -8.04
N ARG A 116 -9.81 -1.66 -7.75
CA ARG A 116 -9.43 -2.83 -6.97
C ARG A 116 -9.89 -2.72 -5.51
N ALA A 117 -9.73 -1.55 -4.88
CA ALA A 117 -10.20 -1.34 -3.51
C ALA A 117 -11.71 -1.54 -3.34
N GLU A 118 -12.51 -1.15 -4.33
CA GLU A 118 -13.98 -1.28 -4.28
C GLU A 118 -14.47 -2.74 -4.19
N GLN A 119 -13.63 -3.70 -4.62
CA GLN A 119 -13.91 -5.13 -4.49
C GLN A 119 -13.80 -5.64 -3.05
N PHE A 120 -13.12 -4.90 -2.17
CA PHE A 120 -12.90 -5.21 -0.75
C PHE A 120 -13.68 -4.28 0.19
N SER A 121 -14.78 -3.68 -0.31
CA SER A 121 -15.64 -2.82 0.51
C SER A 121 -16.28 -3.57 1.67
N TRP A 122 -16.56 -2.87 2.77
CA TRP A 122 -17.20 -3.42 3.97
C TRP A 122 -18.47 -4.26 3.69
N PRO A 123 -19.42 -3.79 2.85
CA PRO A 123 -20.60 -4.60 2.51
C PRO A 123 -20.23 -5.92 1.82
N ARG A 124 -19.22 -5.94 0.96
CA ARG A 124 -18.78 -7.16 0.27
C ARG A 124 -18.09 -8.13 1.22
N SER A 125 -17.25 -7.63 2.12
CA SER A 125 -16.61 -8.46 3.16
C SER A 125 -17.66 -9.06 4.10
N ALA A 126 -18.66 -8.27 4.51
CA ALA A 126 -19.77 -8.75 5.34
C ALA A 126 -20.60 -9.81 4.61
N GLN A 127 -20.95 -9.59 3.34
CA GLN A 127 -21.67 -10.56 2.54
C GLN A 127 -20.88 -11.87 2.36
N GLY A 128 -19.58 -11.79 2.08
CA GLY A 128 -18.71 -12.97 1.97
C GLY A 128 -18.69 -13.80 3.26
N MET A 129 -18.65 -13.14 4.42
CA MET A 129 -18.75 -13.80 5.72
C MET A 129 -20.11 -14.48 5.92
N LEU A 130 -21.22 -13.81 5.61
CA LEU A 130 -22.57 -14.39 5.72
C LEU A 130 -22.76 -15.61 4.81
N THR A 131 -22.26 -15.53 3.57
CA THR A 131 -22.29 -16.65 2.62
C THR A 131 -21.45 -17.82 3.11
N ALA A 132 -20.26 -17.58 3.66
CA ALA A 132 -19.42 -18.64 4.23
C ALA A 132 -20.08 -19.33 5.45
N LEU A 133 -20.91 -18.60 6.20
CA LEU A 133 -21.65 -19.10 7.36
C LEU A 133 -23.00 -19.74 7.00
N GLY A 134 -23.36 -19.82 5.71
CA GLY A 134 -24.58 -20.49 5.25
C GLY A 134 -25.87 -19.73 5.56
N ALA A 135 -25.79 -18.45 5.95
CA ALA A 135 -26.96 -17.59 6.06
C ALA A 135 -27.37 -17.15 4.65
N SER A 136 -28.26 -17.93 4.03
CA SER A 136 -28.96 -17.57 2.78
C SER A 136 -30.37 -17.09 3.10
#